data_AF-A0A131Y0M1-F1
#
_entry.id   AF-A0A131Y0M1-F1
#
_cell.length_a   1.000
_cell.length_b   1.000
_cell.length_c   1.000
_cell.angle_alpha   90.00
_cell.angle_beta   90.00
_cell.angle_gamma   90.00
#
_symmetry.space_group_name_H-M   'P 1'
#
loop_
_entity.id
_entity.type
_entity.pdbx_description
1 polymer ?
#
loop_
_entity_poly.entity_id
_entity_poly.type
_entity_poly.pdbx_seq_one_letter_code
_entity_poly.pdbx_strand_id
1 'polypeptide(L)'
;MASSLQPLFLPSKKSAGVESEVKDVPCIFCDCKPFLIDKTGNYQNVLKHLLDGHKFVISNFAGVADPPKYFDYWKKRFQSSDLTDICAVIRTNTGENDVELSEHYYLLSDKLPEDIAIRRQVKKTKLDAVLAQQELERADALSKRMCLFCRKFCTENRATLLNHMAYDHNFSVGRPDNLVYIDELLDILEDKLKRLLCLYCEKTFKDWQTLKEHMRKKQHKHINPKNSAYDKYYVVNYADTEVNEAAGDEPFTDLRDSDAEEVEWTDWQEDEESNLICLICTEARTDLHSVIEHMKEAHRFDFSKVTKGLGFYQQIKVINFLRKQVYLNACFVCGSKFQSRAELLSHLSSEDHDNNSIEQSRWDQPQYYFPTYENDQLLCALEDENCAVSTMDDYVVPEDLEPPDRLVLEALRDPELGNEVVADRSLITSITQ
;
A
#
# COMPACT_ATOMS: atom_id res chain seq x y z
N MET A 1 -23.54 -8.42 25.36
CA MET A 1 -22.46 -8.96 24.51
C MET A 1 -22.62 -8.38 23.11
N ALA A 2 -21.87 -7.32 22.80
CA ALA A 2 -21.91 -6.68 21.49
C ALA A 2 -21.08 -7.52 20.51
N SER A 3 -21.74 -8.17 19.56
CA SER A 3 -21.05 -8.84 18.45
C SER A 3 -20.45 -7.74 17.56
N SER A 4 -19.13 -7.67 17.48
CA SER A 4 -18.44 -6.77 16.55
C SER A 4 -18.85 -7.16 15.12
N LEU A 5 -19.63 -6.31 14.46
CA LEU A 5 -19.99 -6.48 13.05
C LEU A 5 -18.74 -6.19 12.21
N GLN A 6 -18.03 -7.24 11.81
CA GLN A 6 -17.00 -7.11 10.76
C GLN A 6 -17.68 -6.73 9.44
N PRO A 7 -17.12 -5.80 8.66
CA PRO A 7 -17.65 -5.47 7.35
C PRO A 7 -17.65 -6.69 6.43
N LEU A 8 -18.74 -6.89 5.70
CA LEU A 8 -18.83 -7.97 4.73
C LEU A 8 -18.15 -7.53 3.43
N PHE A 9 -17.24 -8.37 2.93
CA PHE A 9 -16.57 -8.18 1.65
C PHE A 9 -17.01 -9.27 0.67
N LEU A 10 -17.12 -8.91 -0.61
CA LEU A 10 -17.32 -9.88 -1.67
C LEU A 10 -16.02 -10.68 -1.89
N PRO A 11 -16.09 -11.98 -2.28
CA PRO A 11 -14.91 -12.82 -2.41
C PRO A 11 -13.91 -12.26 -3.43
N SER A 12 -12.65 -12.10 -3.02
CA SER A 12 -11.52 -11.74 -3.89
C SER A 12 -10.47 -12.86 -3.89
N LYS A 13 -9.88 -13.18 -5.05
CA LYS A 13 -8.88 -14.26 -5.19
C LYS A 13 -7.58 -13.92 -4.44
N LYS A 14 -7.10 -14.84 -3.59
CA LYS A 14 -5.87 -14.70 -2.77
C LYS A 14 -4.58 -15.02 -3.56
N SER A 15 -3.51 -14.25 -3.34
CA SER A 15 -2.13 -14.57 -3.73
C SER A 15 -1.25 -14.88 -2.50
N ALA A 16 -0.28 -15.79 -2.67
CA ALA A 16 0.61 -16.35 -1.64
C ALA A 16 1.91 -15.53 -1.46
N GLY A 17 2.50 -15.57 -0.26
CA GLY A 17 3.66 -14.76 0.16
C GLY A 17 5.03 -15.24 -0.31
N VAL A 18 5.99 -14.30 -0.37
CA VAL A 18 7.37 -14.46 -0.87
C VAL A 18 8.38 -14.42 0.29
N GLU A 19 9.32 -15.38 0.32
CA GLU A 19 10.44 -15.48 1.26
C GLU A 19 11.61 -14.52 0.90
N SER A 20 12.37 -14.08 1.89
CA SER A 20 13.38 -13.00 1.80
C SER A 20 14.82 -13.51 1.63
N GLU A 21 15.55 -13.03 0.62
CA GLU A 21 17.00 -13.26 0.45
C GLU A 21 17.83 -12.37 1.39
N VAL A 22 18.79 -12.98 2.13
CA VAL A 22 19.72 -12.33 3.07
C VAL A 22 21.15 -12.51 2.55
N LYS A 23 22.00 -11.47 2.63
CA LYS A 23 23.41 -11.53 2.20
C LYS A 23 24.36 -11.50 3.41
N ASP A 24 25.35 -12.38 3.37
CA ASP A 24 26.39 -12.54 4.39
C ASP A 24 27.68 -11.79 3.98
N VAL A 25 28.21 -10.94 4.87
CA VAL A 25 29.46 -10.20 4.62
C VAL A 25 30.50 -10.51 5.69
N PRO A 26 31.66 -11.10 5.33
CA PRO A 26 32.73 -11.39 6.28
C PRO A 26 33.56 -10.14 6.62
N CYS A 27 34.26 -10.18 7.76
CA CYS A 27 35.24 -9.14 8.11
C CYS A 27 36.50 -9.21 7.23
N ILE A 28 37.12 -8.05 7.00
CA ILE A 28 38.37 -7.87 6.25
C ILE A 28 39.55 -8.56 6.96
N PHE A 29 39.57 -8.55 8.29
CA PHE A 29 40.74 -8.94 9.09
C PHE A 29 40.59 -10.24 9.87
N CYS A 30 39.37 -10.62 10.28
CA CYS A 30 39.15 -11.80 11.10
C CYS A 30 38.06 -12.72 10.54
N ASP A 31 38.09 -13.97 10.99
CA ASP A 31 37.10 -15.00 10.65
C ASP A 31 35.93 -15.00 11.64
N CYS A 32 35.50 -13.81 12.07
CA CYS A 32 34.28 -13.68 12.85
C CYS A 32 33.06 -14.14 12.04
N LYS A 33 31.95 -14.45 12.74
CA LYS A 33 30.71 -14.83 12.06
C LYS A 33 30.34 -13.74 11.04
N PRO A 34 29.94 -14.11 9.82
CA PRO A 34 29.55 -13.14 8.81
C PRO A 34 28.41 -12.28 9.34
N PHE A 35 28.45 -11.00 8.98
CA PHE A 35 27.43 -10.04 9.35
C PHE A 35 26.26 -10.16 8.37
N LEU A 36 25.06 -10.33 8.91
CA LEU A 36 23.82 -10.36 8.14
C LEU A 36 23.48 -8.95 7.69
N ILE A 37 23.33 -8.76 6.38
CA ILE A 37 22.89 -7.50 5.80
C ILE A 37 21.47 -7.68 5.30
N ASP A 38 20.57 -6.87 5.85
CA ASP A 38 19.17 -6.82 5.44
C ASP A 38 18.99 -6.14 4.07
N LYS A 39 17.75 -6.12 3.56
CA LYS A 39 17.42 -5.45 2.28
C LYS A 39 17.75 -3.95 2.26
N THR A 40 17.98 -3.32 3.41
CA THR A 40 18.31 -1.89 3.50
C THR A 40 19.79 -1.61 3.25
N GLY A 41 20.64 -2.65 3.20
CA GLY A 41 22.07 -2.47 2.96
C GLY A 41 22.78 -1.78 4.13
N ASN A 42 22.38 -2.07 5.37
CA ASN A 42 23.01 -1.44 6.53
C ASN A 42 24.34 -2.12 6.91
N TYR A 43 25.45 -1.43 6.66
CA TYR A 43 26.82 -1.89 6.97
C TYR A 43 27.35 -1.38 8.32
N GLN A 44 26.55 -0.66 9.12
CA GLN A 44 27.02 -0.04 10.37
C GLN A 44 27.59 -1.06 11.37
N ASN A 45 27.03 -2.27 11.43
CA ASN A 45 27.52 -3.31 12.32
C ASN A 45 28.94 -3.78 11.95
N VAL A 46 29.23 -3.89 10.65
CA VAL A 46 30.56 -4.24 10.13
C VAL A 46 31.54 -3.10 10.39
N LEU A 47 31.14 -1.86 10.10
CA LEU A 47 31.99 -0.68 10.32
C LEU A 47 32.31 -0.48 11.80
N LYS A 48 31.33 -0.69 12.69
CA LYS A 48 31.53 -0.66 14.14
C LYS A 48 32.49 -1.75 14.58
N HIS A 49 32.36 -2.97 14.04
CA HIS A 49 33.31 -4.04 14.33
C HIS A 49 34.74 -3.72 13.87
N LEU A 50 34.89 -3.12 12.69
CA LEU A 50 36.21 -2.65 12.20
C LEU A 50 36.80 -1.57 13.11
N LEU A 51 35.97 -0.64 13.59
CA LEU A 51 36.42 0.41 14.52
C LEU A 51 36.80 -0.15 15.88
N ASP A 52 35.93 -0.95 16.51
CA ASP A 52 36.11 -1.41 17.89
C ASP A 52 37.15 -2.55 17.98
N GLY A 53 37.07 -3.52 17.07
CA GLY A 53 37.89 -4.74 17.09
C GLY A 53 39.21 -4.61 16.34
N HIS A 54 39.27 -3.79 15.30
CA HIS A 54 40.45 -3.64 14.44
C HIS A 54 41.04 -2.24 14.42
N LYS A 55 40.45 -1.27 15.13
CA LYS A 55 40.86 0.14 15.13
C LYS A 55 41.00 0.69 13.70
N PHE A 56 40.16 0.21 12.79
CA PHE A 56 40.26 0.45 11.35
C PHE A 56 39.08 1.27 10.87
N VAL A 57 39.36 2.31 10.09
CA VAL A 57 38.37 3.26 9.58
C VAL A 57 38.52 3.40 8.08
N ILE A 58 37.40 3.39 7.36
CA ILE A 58 37.34 3.62 5.91
C ILE A 58 36.71 4.99 5.69
N SER A 59 37.46 5.94 5.11
CA SER A 59 36.89 7.26 4.81
C SER A 59 35.85 7.18 3.69
N ASN A 60 34.82 8.01 3.78
CA ASN A 60 33.76 8.12 2.79
C ASN A 60 33.17 6.76 2.36
N PHE A 61 32.84 5.90 3.32
CA PHE A 61 32.29 4.57 3.02
C PHE A 61 30.95 4.63 2.28
N ALA A 62 30.16 5.69 2.47
CA ALA A 62 28.90 5.90 1.75
C ALA A 62 29.06 5.91 0.22
N GLY A 63 30.24 6.29 -0.29
CA GLY A 63 30.56 6.26 -1.71
C GLY A 63 30.96 4.88 -2.28
N VAL A 64 31.00 3.82 -1.46
CA VAL A 64 31.36 2.47 -1.92
C VAL A 64 30.13 1.79 -2.56
N ALA A 65 30.17 1.56 -3.87
CA ALA A 65 29.03 1.04 -4.62
C ALA A 65 28.66 -0.42 -4.28
N ASP A 66 29.63 -1.31 -4.06
CA ASP A 66 29.42 -2.73 -3.74
C ASP A 66 30.43 -3.16 -2.64
N PRO A 67 30.07 -2.94 -1.36
CA PRO A 67 30.96 -3.20 -0.23
C PRO A 67 31.46 -4.64 -0.07
N PRO A 68 30.69 -5.70 -0.38
CA PRO A 68 31.20 -7.08 -0.36
C PRO A 68 32.45 -7.28 -1.22
N LYS A 69 32.41 -6.88 -2.50
CA LYS A 69 33.57 -6.99 -3.40
C LYS A 69 34.73 -6.10 -2.97
N TYR A 70 34.42 -4.92 -2.46
CA TYR A 70 35.40 -4.00 -1.91
C TYR A 70 36.15 -4.62 -0.70
N PHE A 71 35.42 -5.24 0.23
CA PHE A 71 36.02 -5.93 1.37
C PHE A 71 36.83 -7.16 0.95
N ASP A 72 36.36 -7.94 -0.04
CA ASP A 72 37.12 -9.09 -0.55
C ASP A 72 38.46 -8.68 -1.16
N TYR A 73 38.51 -7.55 -1.88
CA TYR A 73 39.76 -7.01 -2.40
C TYR A 73 40.71 -6.65 -1.26
N TRP A 74 40.24 -5.84 -0.31
CA TRP A 74 41.08 -5.37 0.80
C TRP A 74 41.51 -6.51 1.72
N LYS A 75 40.67 -7.53 1.92
CA LYS A 75 41.02 -8.75 2.67
C LYS A 75 42.22 -9.46 2.05
N LYS A 76 42.22 -9.65 0.73
CA LYS A 76 43.36 -10.24 0.01
C LYS A 76 44.59 -9.34 0.03
N ARG A 77 44.40 -8.03 -0.11
CA ARG A 77 45.48 -7.04 -0.15
C ARG A 77 46.22 -6.96 1.20
N PHE A 78 45.49 -6.89 2.31
CA PHE A 78 46.06 -6.82 3.66
C PHE A 78 46.64 -8.15 4.17
N GLN A 79 46.33 -9.28 3.54
CA GLN A 79 47.05 -10.54 3.79
C GLN A 79 48.48 -10.51 3.23
N SER A 80 48.74 -9.65 2.25
CA SER A 80 50.01 -9.60 1.50
C SER A 80 50.92 -8.42 1.85
N SER A 81 50.46 -7.46 2.66
CA SER A 81 51.23 -6.26 3.02
C SER A 81 50.81 -5.70 4.37
N ASP A 82 51.73 -4.99 5.02
CA ASP A 82 51.49 -4.38 6.33
C ASP A 82 50.57 -3.15 6.23
N LEU A 83 49.71 -2.98 7.23
CA LEU A 83 48.73 -1.91 7.30
C LEU A 83 49.35 -0.50 7.29
N THR A 84 50.56 -0.37 7.82
CA THR A 84 51.30 0.90 7.91
C THR A 84 51.77 1.43 6.56
N ASP A 85 51.87 0.56 5.54
CA ASP A 85 52.35 0.94 4.21
C ASP A 85 51.24 1.55 3.34
N ILE A 86 49.98 1.29 3.71
CA ILE A 86 48.79 1.59 2.91
C ILE A 86 47.89 2.59 3.62
N CYS A 87 47.70 2.43 4.93
CA CYS A 87 46.78 3.23 5.73
C CYS A 87 47.52 4.33 6.50
N ALA A 88 46.88 5.49 6.62
CA ALA A 88 47.38 6.54 7.49
C ALA A 88 47.20 6.11 8.95
N VAL A 89 48.27 6.20 9.74
CA VAL A 89 48.24 5.85 11.17
C VAL A 89 47.88 7.08 11.98
N ILE A 90 46.76 7.01 12.70
CA ILE A 90 46.31 8.04 13.63
C ILE A 90 46.59 7.56 15.05
N ARG A 91 47.40 8.30 15.79
CA ARG A 91 47.71 7.99 17.19
C ARG A 91 46.85 8.85 18.11
N THR A 92 46.11 8.21 19.00
CA THR A 92 45.26 8.89 20.00
C THR A 92 46.01 9.05 21.33
N ASN A 93 45.56 9.99 22.16
CA ASN A 93 46.10 10.28 23.50
C ASN A 93 47.60 10.70 23.49
N THR A 94 47.93 11.70 22.67
CA THR A 94 49.30 12.24 22.54
C THR A 94 49.57 13.49 23.40
N GLY A 95 48.62 13.93 24.21
CA GLY A 95 48.78 15.08 25.11
C GLY A 95 49.48 14.71 26.42
N GLU A 96 50.23 15.65 27.00
CA GLU A 96 50.96 15.46 28.27
C GLU A 96 50.05 15.15 29.48
N ASN A 97 48.73 15.34 29.37
CA ASN A 97 47.75 15.16 30.44
C ASN A 97 46.74 14.02 30.19
N ASP A 98 46.96 13.17 29.18
CA ASP A 98 46.03 12.08 28.87
C ASP A 98 46.28 10.87 29.79
N VAL A 99 45.24 10.44 30.52
CA VAL A 99 45.31 9.36 31.53
C VAL A 99 45.16 7.96 30.89
N GLU A 100 44.69 7.89 29.65
CA GLU A 100 44.41 6.64 28.93
C GLU A 100 45.57 6.21 28.01
N LEU A 101 45.66 4.91 27.73
CA LEU A 101 46.71 4.32 26.87
C LEU A 101 46.61 4.88 25.45
N SER A 102 47.77 5.13 24.83
CA SER A 102 47.84 5.56 23.42
C SER A 102 47.46 4.41 22.49
N GLU A 103 46.37 4.58 21.73
CA GLU A 103 45.92 3.61 20.74
C GLU A 103 46.24 4.09 19.31
N HIS A 104 46.58 3.13 18.45
CA HIS A 104 46.82 3.36 17.02
C HIS A 104 45.57 2.98 16.23
N TYR A 105 45.06 3.93 15.44
CA TYR A 105 43.98 3.73 14.48
C TYR A 105 44.54 3.77 13.05
N TYR A 106 43.99 2.93 12.18
CA TYR A 106 44.38 2.85 10.76
C TYR A 106 43.26 3.43 9.90
N LEU A 107 43.56 4.48 9.14
CA LEU A 107 42.62 5.12 8.23
C LEU A 107 42.96 4.76 6.78
N LEU A 108 42.03 4.08 6.12
CA LEU A 108 42.06 3.90 4.66
C LEU A 108 41.43 5.13 4.00
N SER A 109 42.27 5.95 3.35
CA SER A 109 41.85 7.19 2.70
C SER A 109 41.28 6.94 1.31
N ASP A 110 40.17 7.62 1.03
CA ASP A 110 39.47 7.71 -0.25
C ASP A 110 40.28 8.46 -1.33
N LYS A 111 41.36 9.14 -0.92
CA LYS A 111 42.32 9.81 -1.82
C LYS A 111 43.47 8.91 -2.24
N LEU A 112 43.57 7.70 -1.70
CA LEU A 112 44.60 6.75 -2.09
C LEU A 112 44.36 6.29 -3.54
N PRO A 113 45.34 6.36 -4.45
CA PRO A 113 45.15 5.96 -5.84
C PRO A 113 44.66 4.51 -5.99
N GLU A 114 45.13 3.61 -5.13
CA GLU A 114 44.67 2.21 -5.08
C GLU A 114 43.20 2.12 -4.65
N ASP A 115 42.77 2.87 -3.63
CA ASP A 115 41.38 2.88 -3.16
C ASP A 115 40.43 3.49 -4.21
N ILE A 116 40.84 4.59 -4.86
CA ILE A 116 40.10 5.20 -5.98
C ILE A 116 39.93 4.19 -7.12
N ALA A 117 40.99 3.48 -7.50
CA ALA A 117 40.95 2.50 -8.57
C ALA A 117 39.98 1.35 -8.26
N ILE A 118 39.97 0.86 -7.03
CA ILE A 118 39.07 -0.22 -6.62
C ILE A 118 37.63 0.25 -6.50
N ARG A 119 37.38 1.45 -5.96
CA ARG A 119 36.03 2.04 -5.95
C ARG A 119 35.47 2.19 -7.36
N ARG A 120 36.28 2.69 -8.30
CA ARG A 120 35.90 2.77 -9.72
C ARG A 120 35.64 1.40 -10.33
N GLN A 121 36.50 0.42 -10.07
CA GLN A 121 36.33 -0.94 -10.60
C GLN A 121 35.05 -1.60 -10.09
N VAL A 122 34.80 -1.50 -8.78
CA VAL A 122 33.62 -2.06 -8.12
C VAL A 122 32.35 -1.34 -8.60
N LYS A 123 32.39 -0.01 -8.75
CA LYS A 123 31.29 0.78 -9.31
C LYS A 123 30.98 0.38 -10.75
N LYS A 124 31.99 0.32 -11.61
CA LYS A 124 31.85 -0.13 -13.01
C LYS A 124 31.26 -1.53 -13.10
N THR A 125 31.79 -2.47 -12.33
CA THR A 125 31.29 -3.85 -12.30
C THR A 125 29.81 -3.91 -11.86
N LYS A 126 29.41 -3.05 -10.91
CA LYS A 126 28.02 -2.95 -10.47
C LYS A 126 27.13 -2.34 -11.56
N LEU A 127 27.58 -1.27 -12.23
CA LEU A 127 26.87 -0.66 -13.35
C LEU A 127 26.67 -1.67 -14.49
N ASP A 128 27.71 -2.40 -14.86
CA ASP A 128 27.63 -3.44 -15.90
C ASP A 128 26.60 -4.52 -15.55
N ALA A 129 26.55 -4.95 -14.28
CA ALA A 129 25.56 -5.91 -13.80
C ALA A 129 24.12 -5.34 -13.81
N VAL A 130 23.96 -4.07 -13.44
CA VAL A 130 22.67 -3.37 -13.47
C VAL A 130 22.15 -3.22 -14.90
N LEU A 131 23.02 -2.86 -15.85
CA LEU A 131 22.67 -2.75 -17.26
C LEU A 131 22.32 -4.12 -17.86
N ALA A 132 23.06 -5.17 -17.50
CA ALA A 132 22.72 -6.53 -17.91
C ALA A 132 21.34 -6.96 -17.38
N GLN A 133 21.02 -6.64 -16.12
CA GLN A 133 19.70 -6.91 -15.55
C GLN A 133 18.59 -6.11 -16.25
N GLN A 134 18.84 -4.84 -16.56
CA GLN A 134 17.89 -4.01 -17.30
C GLN A 134 17.60 -4.59 -18.68
N GLU A 135 18.64 -5.04 -19.40
CA GLU A 135 18.48 -5.65 -20.72
C GLU A 135 17.65 -6.94 -20.63
N LEU A 136 17.88 -7.76 -19.60
CA LEU A 136 17.06 -8.94 -19.34
C LEU A 136 15.60 -8.55 -19.06
N GLU A 137 15.34 -7.55 -18.23
CA GLU A 137 13.97 -7.08 -17.92
C GLU A 137 13.22 -6.52 -19.14
N ARG A 138 13.96 -5.95 -20.11
CA ARG A 138 13.42 -5.48 -21.39
C ARG A 138 13.12 -6.61 -22.37
N ALA A 139 13.96 -7.64 -22.39
CA ALA A 139 13.78 -8.81 -23.26
C ALA A 139 12.75 -9.80 -22.70
N ASP A 140 12.61 -9.87 -21.39
CA ASP A 140 11.71 -10.78 -20.68
C ASP A 140 10.26 -10.27 -20.67
N ALA A 141 9.33 -11.19 -20.88
CA ALA A 141 7.91 -10.89 -20.75
C ALA A 141 7.54 -10.69 -19.29
N LEU A 142 6.66 -9.72 -19.01
CA LEU A 142 6.20 -9.48 -17.66
C LEU A 142 5.44 -10.71 -17.14
N SER A 143 5.82 -11.19 -15.96
CA SER A 143 4.98 -12.11 -15.20
C SER A 143 3.61 -11.46 -15.01
N LYS A 144 2.52 -12.12 -15.45
CA LYS A 144 1.15 -11.54 -15.50
C LYS A 144 0.85 -10.67 -14.28
N ARG A 145 0.86 -9.34 -14.47
CA ARG A 145 0.68 -8.37 -13.40
C ARG A 145 -0.46 -7.42 -13.74
N MET A 146 -1.26 -7.09 -12.73
CA MET A 146 -2.34 -6.12 -12.83
C MET A 146 -1.78 -4.71 -12.58
N CYS A 147 -2.36 -3.71 -13.24
CA CYS A 147 -2.06 -2.30 -12.95
C CYS A 147 -2.30 -1.97 -11.45
N LEU A 148 -1.53 -1.02 -10.92
CA LEU A 148 -1.67 -0.58 -9.52
C LEU A 148 -2.93 0.25 -9.26
N PHE A 149 -3.53 0.83 -10.30
CA PHE A 149 -4.64 1.76 -10.19
C PHE A 149 -5.93 1.28 -10.88
N CYS A 150 -5.83 0.31 -11.80
CA CYS A 150 -6.98 -0.30 -12.47
C CYS A 150 -6.83 -1.83 -12.57
N ARG A 151 -7.80 -2.50 -13.18
CA ARG A 151 -7.86 -3.96 -13.30
C ARG A 151 -7.24 -4.52 -14.59
N LYS A 152 -6.65 -3.66 -15.42
CA LYS A 152 -5.99 -4.06 -16.66
C LYS A 152 -4.83 -5.00 -16.35
N PHE A 153 -4.89 -6.21 -16.92
CA PHE A 153 -3.80 -7.18 -16.85
C PHE A 153 -2.80 -6.87 -17.95
N CYS A 154 -1.56 -6.57 -17.55
CA CYS A 154 -0.45 -6.45 -18.47
C CYS A 154 0.21 -7.82 -18.63
N THR A 155 0.12 -8.38 -19.83
CA THR A 155 0.73 -9.67 -20.19
C THR A 155 1.93 -9.52 -21.12
N GLU A 156 2.23 -8.30 -21.54
CA GLU A 156 3.32 -7.99 -22.47
C GLU A 156 4.59 -7.59 -21.69
N ASN A 157 5.01 -6.33 -21.79
CA ASN A 157 6.31 -5.88 -21.30
C ASN A 157 6.16 -4.91 -20.12
N ARG A 158 7.16 -4.86 -19.25
CA ARG A 158 7.28 -3.88 -18.14
C ARG A 158 7.02 -2.44 -18.60
N ALA A 159 7.56 -2.05 -19.75
CA ALA A 159 7.34 -0.74 -20.36
C ALA A 159 5.87 -0.44 -20.65
N THR A 160 5.09 -1.43 -21.13
CA THR A 160 3.66 -1.23 -21.43
C THR A 160 2.85 -0.94 -20.18
N LEU A 161 3.13 -1.64 -19.08
CA LEU A 161 2.50 -1.40 -17.78
C LEU A 161 2.83 0.00 -17.25
N LEU A 162 4.11 0.39 -17.29
CA LEU A 162 4.56 1.70 -16.82
C LEU A 162 3.99 2.84 -17.67
N ASN A 163 3.94 2.67 -18.99
CA ASN A 163 3.34 3.63 -19.90
C ASN A 163 1.82 3.72 -19.67
N HIS A 164 1.13 2.60 -19.48
CA HIS A 164 -0.29 2.59 -19.10
C HIS A 164 -0.54 3.36 -17.80
N MET A 165 0.29 3.19 -16.76
CA MET A 165 0.19 3.99 -15.54
C MET A 165 0.42 5.49 -15.79
N ALA A 166 1.34 5.84 -16.68
CA ALA A 166 1.65 7.23 -17.00
C ALA A 166 0.55 7.92 -17.83
N TYR A 167 0.00 7.23 -18.84
CA TYR A 167 -1.00 7.79 -19.76
C TYR A 167 -2.41 7.71 -19.19
N ASP A 168 -2.84 6.54 -18.71
CA ASP A 168 -4.24 6.30 -18.32
C ASP A 168 -4.52 6.70 -16.86
N HIS A 169 -3.47 6.80 -16.04
CA HIS A 169 -3.58 7.15 -14.62
C HIS A 169 -2.72 8.34 -14.20
N ASN A 170 -2.15 9.08 -15.15
CA ASN A 170 -1.27 10.23 -14.89
C ASN A 170 -0.23 10.00 -13.76
N PHE A 171 0.21 8.76 -13.56
CA PHE A 171 1.12 8.39 -12.48
C PHE A 171 2.42 7.86 -13.08
N SER A 172 3.46 8.68 -13.06
CA SER A 172 4.76 8.35 -13.62
C SER A 172 5.76 8.03 -12.52
N VAL A 173 6.38 6.85 -12.65
CA VAL A 173 7.51 6.43 -11.82
C VAL A 173 8.86 6.72 -12.50
N GLY A 174 8.84 7.26 -13.72
CA GLY A 174 10.02 7.46 -14.57
C GLY A 174 9.89 6.75 -15.92
N ARG A 175 10.79 7.04 -16.85
CA ARG A 175 10.84 6.37 -18.15
C ARG A 175 11.21 4.90 -17.95
N PRO A 176 10.54 3.95 -18.63
CA PRO A 176 10.90 2.53 -18.58
C PRO A 176 12.39 2.29 -18.87
N ASP A 177 12.97 3.10 -19.76
CA ASP A 177 14.37 2.98 -20.16
C ASP A 177 15.38 3.36 -19.06
N ASN A 178 14.95 4.08 -18.04
CA ASN A 178 15.80 4.53 -16.95
C ASN A 178 15.60 3.72 -15.66
N LEU A 179 14.76 2.68 -15.71
CA LEU A 179 14.41 1.85 -14.56
C LEU A 179 15.06 0.47 -14.63
N VAL A 180 15.32 -0.11 -13.46
CA VAL A 180 15.84 -1.46 -13.25
C VAL A 180 15.23 -2.05 -11.98
N TYR A 181 15.13 -3.37 -11.88
CA TYR A 181 14.43 -4.07 -10.80
C TYR A 181 12.96 -3.66 -10.72
N ILE A 182 12.32 -3.55 -11.89
CA ILE A 182 10.96 -3.00 -12.01
C ILE A 182 9.94 -3.82 -11.20
N ASP A 183 10.09 -5.14 -11.15
CA ASP A 183 9.17 -6.01 -10.40
C ASP A 183 9.23 -5.75 -8.89
N GLU A 184 10.44 -5.58 -8.33
CA GLU A 184 10.62 -5.23 -6.91
C GLU A 184 10.07 -3.83 -6.61
N LEU A 185 10.28 -2.87 -7.52
CA LEU A 185 9.71 -1.53 -7.38
C LEU A 185 8.18 -1.60 -7.32
N LEU A 186 7.57 -2.28 -8.28
CA LEU A 186 6.11 -2.43 -8.34
C LEU A 186 5.56 -3.15 -7.10
N ASP A 187 6.26 -4.16 -6.56
CA ASP A 187 5.87 -4.84 -5.31
C ASP A 187 5.81 -3.86 -4.12
N ILE A 188 6.82 -2.98 -4.00
CA ILE A 188 6.87 -1.97 -2.93
C ILE A 188 5.75 -0.95 -3.09
N LEU A 189 5.48 -0.50 -4.31
CA LEU A 189 4.42 0.45 -4.57
C LEU A 189 3.05 -0.16 -4.27
N GLU A 190 2.82 -1.42 -4.68
CA GLU A 190 1.61 -2.17 -4.40
C GLU A 190 1.40 -2.35 -2.89
N ASP A 191 2.44 -2.72 -2.14
CA ASP A 191 2.39 -2.87 -0.68
C ASP A 191 2.12 -1.54 0.03
N LYS A 192 2.68 -0.42 -0.47
CA LYS A 192 2.34 0.92 0.04
C LYS A 192 0.89 1.30 -0.23
N LEU A 193 0.36 1.01 -1.42
CA LEU A 193 -1.04 1.27 -1.75
C LEU A 193 -2.00 0.40 -0.92
N LYS A 194 -1.67 -0.88 -0.67
CA LYS A 194 -2.43 -1.77 0.24
C LYS A 194 -2.49 -1.25 1.67
N ARG A 195 -1.43 -0.59 2.14
CA ARG A 195 -1.41 0.13 3.44
C ARG A 195 -2.09 1.50 3.41
N LEU A 196 -2.73 1.85 2.31
CA LEU A 196 -3.39 3.14 2.10
C LEU A 196 -2.43 4.33 2.27
N LEU A 197 -1.17 4.15 1.87
CA LEU A 197 -0.12 5.16 1.97
C LEU A 197 0.10 5.85 0.62
N CYS A 198 0.07 7.18 0.62
CA CYS A 198 0.34 7.97 -0.57
C CYS A 198 1.82 7.89 -0.98
N LEU A 199 2.07 7.54 -2.25
CA LEU A 199 3.40 7.30 -2.80
C LEU A 199 4.30 8.56 -2.85
N TYR A 200 3.69 9.75 -2.81
CA TYR A 200 4.40 11.03 -2.84
C TYR A 200 4.60 11.65 -1.45
N CYS A 201 3.51 11.83 -0.69
CA CYS A 201 3.56 12.53 0.60
C CYS A 201 3.67 11.60 1.81
N GLU A 202 3.64 10.29 1.59
CA GLU A 202 3.79 9.24 2.62
C GLU A 202 2.76 9.29 3.76
N LYS A 203 1.64 10.01 3.55
CA LYS A 203 0.50 10.04 4.48
C LYS A 203 -0.36 8.78 4.32
N THR A 204 -0.91 8.30 5.42
CA THR A 204 -1.85 7.18 5.49
C THR A 204 -3.29 7.68 5.48
N PHE A 205 -4.16 6.95 4.77
CA PHE A 205 -5.57 7.29 4.60
C PHE A 205 -6.48 6.19 5.15
N LYS A 206 -7.76 6.52 5.37
CA LYS A 206 -8.74 5.60 5.95
C LYS A 206 -9.26 4.57 4.95
N ASP A 207 -9.34 4.96 3.68
CA ASP A 207 -9.94 4.19 2.60
C ASP A 207 -9.28 4.52 1.26
N TRP A 208 -9.43 3.60 0.30
CA TRP A 208 -8.84 3.69 -1.04
C TRP A 208 -9.38 4.90 -1.81
N GLN A 209 -10.67 5.21 -1.69
CA GLN A 209 -11.30 6.33 -2.40
C GLN A 209 -10.71 7.66 -1.94
N THR A 210 -10.54 7.86 -0.63
CA THR A 210 -9.92 9.05 -0.07
C THR A 210 -8.46 9.18 -0.48
N LEU A 211 -7.71 8.07 -0.56
CA LEU A 211 -6.34 8.08 -1.07
C LEU A 211 -6.29 8.46 -2.56
N LYS A 212 -7.13 7.83 -3.40
CA LYS A 212 -7.22 8.11 -4.84
C LYS A 212 -7.58 9.58 -5.08
N GLU A 213 -8.61 10.07 -4.38
CA GLU A 213 -9.05 11.45 -4.46
C GLU A 213 -8.00 12.44 -3.96
N HIS A 214 -7.27 12.08 -2.90
CA HIS A 214 -6.14 12.86 -2.41
C HIS A 214 -5.04 12.97 -3.47
N MET A 215 -4.64 11.85 -4.09
CA MET A 215 -3.59 11.83 -5.11
C MET A 215 -4.00 12.66 -6.34
N ARG A 216 -5.27 12.60 -6.75
CA ARG A 216 -5.84 13.40 -7.83
C ARG A 216 -5.86 14.90 -7.51
N LYS A 217 -6.47 15.30 -6.39
CA LYS A 217 -6.59 16.72 -5.98
C LYS A 217 -5.24 17.37 -5.71
N LYS A 218 -4.31 16.64 -5.11
CA LYS A 218 -2.97 17.16 -4.78
C LYS A 218 -1.94 16.98 -5.89
N GLN A 219 -2.35 16.39 -7.02
CA GLN A 219 -1.47 16.12 -8.17
C GLN A 219 -0.21 15.34 -7.75
N HIS A 220 -0.38 14.35 -6.88
CA HIS A 220 0.69 13.44 -6.47
C HIS A 220 0.92 12.38 -7.56
N LYS A 221 1.42 12.85 -8.69
CA LYS A 221 1.60 12.10 -9.95
C LYS A 221 2.88 11.27 -9.99
N HIS A 222 3.74 11.39 -8.99
CA HIS A 222 5.05 10.74 -8.95
C HIS A 222 5.37 10.21 -7.55
N ILE A 223 6.35 9.33 -7.48
CA ILE A 223 6.88 8.82 -6.21
C ILE A 223 7.65 9.95 -5.50
N ASN A 224 7.70 9.91 -4.16
CA ASN A 224 8.47 10.86 -3.35
C ASN A 224 9.94 10.97 -3.81
N PRO A 225 10.37 12.11 -4.39
CA PRO A 225 11.74 12.28 -4.88
C PRO A 225 12.79 12.36 -3.77
N LYS A 226 12.36 12.60 -2.52
CA LYS A 226 13.26 12.74 -1.37
C LYS A 226 13.55 11.40 -0.69
N ASN A 227 12.85 10.33 -1.08
CA ASN A 227 13.02 9.03 -0.46
C ASN A 227 14.12 8.25 -1.20
N SER A 228 15.31 8.25 -0.62
CA SER A 228 16.49 7.59 -1.20
C SER A 228 16.38 6.07 -1.31
N ALA A 229 15.38 5.44 -0.68
CA ALA A 229 15.13 4.02 -0.85
C ALA A 229 14.74 3.66 -2.29
N TYR A 230 14.22 4.62 -3.07
CA TYR A 230 13.88 4.40 -4.47
C TYR A 230 15.06 4.62 -5.43
N ASP A 231 16.13 5.26 -4.99
CA ASP A 231 17.27 5.60 -5.85
C ASP A 231 17.89 4.37 -6.51
N LYS A 232 17.81 3.21 -5.84
CA LYS A 232 18.31 1.94 -6.36
C LYS A 232 17.60 1.45 -7.64
N TYR A 233 16.41 1.94 -7.94
CA TYR A 233 15.63 1.54 -9.11
C TYR A 233 15.93 2.38 -10.36
N TYR A 234 16.70 3.46 -10.23
CA TYR A 234 17.02 4.36 -11.34
C TYR A 234 18.45 4.10 -11.81
N VAL A 235 18.61 3.71 -13.08
CA VAL A 235 19.92 3.39 -13.68
C VAL A 235 20.86 4.61 -13.67
N VAL A 236 20.31 5.82 -13.79
CA VAL A 236 21.07 7.07 -13.74
C VAL A 236 21.87 7.21 -12.44
N ASN A 237 21.38 6.68 -11.33
CA ASN A 237 22.08 6.74 -10.04
C ASN A 237 23.30 5.81 -9.94
N TYR A 238 23.48 4.92 -10.92
CA TYR A 238 24.66 4.06 -11.04
C TYR A 238 25.69 4.63 -12.02
N ALA A 239 25.29 5.55 -12.90
CA ALA A 239 26.16 6.20 -13.88
C ALA A 239 27.06 7.26 -13.22
N ASP A 240 28.26 7.45 -13.75
CA ASP A 240 29.22 8.42 -13.22
C ASP A 240 28.87 9.86 -13.60
N THR A 241 28.74 10.73 -12.59
CA THR A 241 28.75 12.19 -12.70
C THR A 241 30.18 12.76 -12.73
N GLU A 242 31.19 12.01 -13.18
CA GLU A 242 32.59 12.52 -13.24
C GLU A 242 32.79 13.63 -14.31
N VAL A 243 31.74 14.03 -15.05
CA VAL A 243 31.79 15.12 -16.06
C VAL A 243 31.39 16.49 -15.50
N ASN A 244 30.83 16.59 -14.29
CA ASN A 244 30.29 17.86 -13.76
C ASN A 244 31.20 18.64 -12.80
N GLU A 245 32.42 18.19 -12.52
CA GLU A 245 33.35 18.97 -11.65
C GLU A 245 33.94 20.21 -12.34
N ALA A 246 33.65 20.44 -13.63
CA ALA A 246 34.06 21.64 -14.39
C ALA A 246 32.92 22.67 -14.58
N ALA A 247 31.71 22.38 -14.13
CA ALA A 247 30.59 23.33 -14.15
C ALA A 247 30.25 23.69 -12.71
N GLY A 248 30.48 24.95 -12.35
CA GLY A 248 30.29 25.47 -10.99
C GLY A 248 28.87 25.23 -10.46
N ASP A 249 28.77 25.35 -9.14
CA ASP A 249 27.56 25.25 -8.31
C ASP A 249 26.36 26.03 -8.89
N GLU A 250 25.67 25.42 -9.84
CA GLU A 250 24.29 25.73 -10.19
C GLU A 250 23.44 24.58 -9.67
N PRO A 251 22.45 24.84 -8.79
CA PRO A 251 21.54 23.81 -8.34
C PRO A 251 20.91 23.18 -9.58
N PHE A 252 20.92 21.86 -9.65
CA PHE A 252 20.36 21.05 -10.74
C PHE A 252 18.85 21.32 -10.88
N THR A 253 18.52 22.44 -11.53
CA THR A 253 17.19 22.80 -12.00
C THR A 253 17.00 22.17 -13.37
N ASP A 254 15.94 21.37 -13.48
CA ASP A 254 15.28 20.99 -14.72
C ASP A 254 16.14 20.46 -15.88
N LEU A 255 16.74 19.29 -15.68
CA LEU A 255 16.80 18.27 -16.77
C LEU A 255 15.51 17.43 -16.80
N ARG A 256 14.36 18.07 -16.51
CA ARG A 256 13.04 17.56 -16.84
C ARG A 256 12.75 17.96 -18.28
N ASP A 257 12.90 16.99 -19.16
CA ASP A 257 12.10 16.81 -20.36
C ASP A 257 11.72 18.09 -21.13
N SER A 258 12.70 18.73 -21.78
CA SER A 258 12.44 19.86 -22.69
C SER A 258 11.97 19.41 -24.10
N ASP A 259 11.77 18.10 -24.32
CA ASP A 259 11.31 17.53 -25.60
C ASP A 259 10.09 16.61 -25.43
N ALA A 260 9.36 16.74 -24.31
CA ALA A 260 7.99 16.26 -24.27
C ALA A 260 7.16 17.22 -25.13
N GLU A 261 6.90 16.83 -26.37
CA GLU A 261 5.73 17.33 -27.11
C GLU A 261 4.57 17.41 -26.10
N GLU A 262 3.88 18.55 -26.02
CA GLU A 262 2.72 18.72 -25.15
C GLU A 262 1.64 17.74 -25.59
N VAL A 263 1.74 16.49 -25.12
CA VAL A 263 0.76 15.44 -25.37
C VAL A 263 -0.50 15.93 -24.68
N GLU A 264 -1.51 16.24 -25.49
CA GLU A 264 -2.81 16.71 -25.04
C GLU A 264 -3.39 15.71 -24.04
N TRP A 265 -3.30 16.06 -22.75
CA TRP A 265 -3.61 15.18 -21.62
C TRP A 265 -5.11 14.90 -21.58
N THR A 266 -5.48 13.67 -21.91
CA THR A 266 -6.87 13.22 -21.75
C THR A 266 -7.17 12.97 -20.27
N ASP A 267 -8.37 13.36 -19.83
CA ASP A 267 -8.88 13.04 -18.50
C ASP A 267 -8.88 11.52 -18.31
N TRP A 268 -8.66 11.06 -17.07
CA TRP A 268 -8.45 9.66 -16.71
C TRP A 268 -9.51 8.77 -17.37
N GLN A 269 -9.10 7.87 -18.27
CA GLN A 269 -10.01 6.84 -18.77
C GLN A 269 -10.13 5.76 -17.69
N GLU A 270 -11.23 5.85 -16.93
CA GLU A 270 -11.67 4.77 -16.07
C GLU A 270 -12.18 3.61 -16.95
N ASP A 271 -11.24 2.82 -17.47
CA ASP A 271 -11.55 1.45 -17.91
C ASP A 271 -11.80 0.61 -16.63
N GLU A 272 -12.93 0.88 -15.97
CA GLU A 272 -13.48 -0.02 -15.00
C GLU A 272 -13.91 -1.29 -15.74
N GLU A 273 -13.11 -2.36 -15.65
CA GLU A 273 -13.72 -3.68 -15.68
C GLU A 273 -14.52 -3.82 -14.37
N SER A 274 -15.71 -3.23 -14.35
CA SER A 274 -16.68 -3.25 -13.26
C SER A 274 -17.12 -4.70 -13.09
N ASN A 275 -16.48 -5.45 -12.19
CA ASN A 275 -16.92 -6.79 -11.82
C ASN A 275 -18.22 -6.69 -11.02
N LEU A 276 -19.33 -6.54 -11.72
CA LEU A 276 -20.67 -6.50 -11.17
C LEU A 276 -21.08 -7.92 -10.78
N ILE A 277 -21.16 -8.17 -9.48
CA ILE A 277 -21.52 -9.48 -8.96
C ILE A 277 -23.04 -9.63 -8.97
N CYS A 278 -23.55 -10.73 -9.49
CA CYS A 278 -24.97 -11.08 -9.47
C CYS A 278 -25.56 -10.96 -8.05
N LEU A 279 -26.79 -10.45 -7.90
CA LEU A 279 -27.46 -10.30 -6.60
C LEU A 279 -27.75 -11.64 -5.92
N ILE A 280 -27.88 -12.71 -6.70
CA ILE A 280 -28.35 -14.02 -6.25
C ILE A 280 -27.20 -15.02 -6.14
N CYS A 281 -26.31 -15.10 -7.13
CA CYS A 281 -25.20 -16.07 -7.18
C CYS A 281 -23.81 -15.40 -7.05
N THR A 282 -22.73 -16.17 -7.20
CA THR A 282 -21.34 -15.67 -7.09
C THR A 282 -20.72 -15.29 -8.44
N GLU A 283 -21.49 -15.31 -9.52
CA GLU A 283 -21.00 -14.91 -10.83
C GLU A 283 -20.81 -13.39 -10.92
N ALA A 284 -19.71 -12.98 -11.54
CA ALA A 284 -19.43 -11.60 -11.88
C ALA A 284 -19.55 -11.40 -13.40
N ARG A 285 -19.87 -10.17 -13.79
CA ARG A 285 -19.95 -9.69 -15.16
C ARG A 285 -19.29 -8.32 -15.25
N THR A 286 -18.96 -7.87 -16.45
CA THR A 286 -18.20 -6.63 -16.71
C THR A 286 -19.07 -5.40 -16.91
N ASP A 287 -20.36 -5.57 -17.22
CA ASP A 287 -21.28 -4.49 -17.59
C ASP A 287 -22.67 -4.71 -16.95
N LEU A 288 -23.39 -3.60 -16.73
CA LEU A 288 -24.69 -3.62 -16.04
C LEU A 288 -25.74 -4.41 -16.81
N HIS A 289 -25.73 -4.31 -18.14
CA HIS A 289 -26.66 -5.05 -18.98
C HIS A 289 -26.46 -6.57 -18.83
N SER A 290 -25.23 -7.06 -18.92
CA SER A 290 -24.95 -8.49 -18.87
C SER A 290 -25.15 -9.11 -17.48
N VAL A 291 -24.97 -8.34 -16.39
CA VAL A 291 -25.33 -8.84 -15.05
C VAL A 291 -26.85 -8.91 -14.86
N ILE A 292 -27.61 -7.95 -15.39
CA ILE A 292 -29.08 -7.98 -15.36
C ILE A 292 -29.62 -9.11 -16.24
N GLU A 293 -29.05 -9.31 -17.43
CA GLU A 293 -29.38 -10.43 -18.32
C GLU A 293 -29.09 -11.78 -17.65
N HIS A 294 -27.93 -11.92 -17.00
CA HIS A 294 -27.62 -13.11 -16.22
C HIS A 294 -28.63 -13.36 -15.09
N MET A 295 -29.06 -12.33 -14.36
CA MET A 295 -30.09 -12.46 -13.33
C MET A 295 -31.42 -12.98 -13.90
N LYS A 296 -31.78 -12.51 -15.09
CA LYS A 296 -33.00 -12.90 -15.79
C LYS A 296 -32.94 -14.34 -16.30
N GLU A 297 -31.85 -14.73 -16.94
CA GLU A 297 -31.70 -16.05 -17.55
C GLU A 297 -31.47 -17.16 -16.51
N ALA A 298 -30.54 -16.95 -15.58
CA ALA A 298 -30.13 -17.98 -14.63
C ALA A 298 -31.07 -18.05 -13.41
N HIS A 299 -31.65 -16.93 -12.98
CA HIS A 299 -32.39 -16.84 -11.71
C HIS A 299 -33.86 -16.42 -11.89
N ARG A 300 -34.35 -16.27 -13.13
CA ARG A 300 -35.71 -15.79 -13.45
C ARG A 300 -36.06 -14.45 -12.74
N PHE A 301 -35.03 -13.66 -12.45
CA PHE A 301 -35.13 -12.40 -11.71
C PHE A 301 -34.79 -11.23 -12.64
N ASP A 302 -35.80 -10.43 -12.97
CA ASP A 302 -35.69 -9.26 -13.84
C ASP A 302 -35.59 -8.00 -12.98
N PHE A 303 -34.34 -7.57 -12.74
CA PHE A 303 -34.05 -6.39 -11.93
C PHE A 303 -34.74 -5.14 -12.51
N SER A 304 -34.70 -4.94 -13.83
CA SER A 304 -35.33 -3.80 -14.51
C SER A 304 -36.85 -3.77 -14.32
N LYS A 305 -37.50 -4.94 -14.22
CA LYS A 305 -38.93 -5.02 -13.92
C LYS A 305 -39.23 -4.61 -12.47
N VAL A 306 -38.41 -5.05 -11.52
CA VAL A 306 -38.58 -4.75 -10.09
C VAL A 306 -38.30 -3.28 -9.77
N THR A 307 -37.33 -2.67 -10.45
CA THR A 307 -36.95 -1.26 -10.24
C THR A 307 -37.71 -0.25 -11.10
N LYS A 308 -38.63 -0.72 -11.94
CA LYS A 308 -39.40 0.14 -12.83
C LYS A 308 -40.21 1.17 -12.04
N GLY A 309 -39.89 2.45 -12.21
CA GLY A 309 -40.56 3.56 -11.53
C GLY A 309 -40.08 3.83 -10.10
N LEU A 310 -39.01 3.16 -9.65
CA LEU A 310 -38.35 3.46 -8.38
C LEU A 310 -37.27 4.54 -8.58
N GLY A 311 -37.19 5.49 -7.64
CA GLY A 311 -36.11 6.48 -7.60
C GLY A 311 -34.77 5.86 -7.21
N PHE A 312 -33.67 6.59 -7.40
CA PHE A 312 -32.30 6.11 -7.18
C PHE A 312 -32.14 5.43 -5.81
N TYR A 313 -32.48 6.12 -4.72
CA TYR A 313 -32.34 5.58 -3.37
C TYR A 313 -33.21 4.35 -3.10
N GLN A 314 -34.38 4.23 -3.74
CA GLN A 314 -35.22 3.04 -3.62
C GLN A 314 -34.57 1.84 -4.30
N GLN A 315 -33.91 2.03 -5.45
CA GLN A 315 -33.16 0.98 -6.12
C GLN A 315 -31.97 0.49 -5.28
N ILE A 316 -31.25 1.41 -4.63
CA ILE A 316 -30.17 1.09 -3.68
C ILE A 316 -30.70 0.23 -2.52
N LYS A 317 -31.86 0.58 -1.95
CA LYS A 317 -32.49 -0.23 -0.89
C LYS A 317 -32.84 -1.64 -1.35
N VAL A 318 -33.36 -1.80 -2.57
CA VAL A 318 -33.67 -3.11 -3.16
C VAL A 318 -32.42 -3.97 -3.25
N ILE A 319 -31.31 -3.42 -3.76
CA ILE A 319 -30.03 -4.15 -3.84
C ILE A 319 -29.54 -4.58 -2.47
N ASN A 320 -29.47 -3.66 -1.51
CA ASN A 320 -29.01 -3.96 -0.17
C ASN A 320 -29.90 -5.00 0.53
N PHE A 321 -31.21 -4.90 0.35
CA PHE A 321 -32.15 -5.91 0.83
C PHE A 321 -31.84 -7.29 0.25
N LEU A 322 -31.71 -7.41 -1.07
CA LEU A 322 -31.43 -8.67 -1.75
C LEU A 322 -30.10 -9.26 -1.31
N ARG A 323 -29.04 -8.46 -1.32
CA ARG A 323 -27.70 -8.83 -0.82
C ARG A 323 -27.76 -9.38 0.60
N LYS A 324 -28.53 -8.75 1.49
CA LYS A 324 -28.70 -9.19 2.88
C LYS A 324 -29.49 -10.49 2.99
N GLN A 325 -30.61 -10.63 2.28
CA GLN A 325 -31.40 -11.86 2.30
C GLN A 325 -30.59 -13.06 1.81
N VAL A 326 -29.85 -12.85 0.73
CA VAL A 326 -28.98 -13.85 0.12
C VAL A 326 -27.81 -14.22 1.04
N TYR A 327 -27.23 -13.25 1.75
CA TYR A 327 -26.21 -13.51 2.79
C TYR A 327 -26.76 -14.34 3.96
N LEU A 328 -28.00 -14.06 4.38
CA LEU A 328 -28.67 -14.77 5.47
C LEU A 328 -29.27 -16.12 5.06
N ASN A 329 -29.04 -16.57 3.82
CA ASN A 329 -29.68 -17.75 3.22
C ASN A 329 -31.21 -17.74 3.37
N ALA A 330 -31.83 -16.57 3.21
CA ALA A 330 -33.28 -16.39 3.29
C ALA A 330 -33.87 -16.01 1.94
N CYS A 331 -35.04 -16.54 1.61
CA CYS A 331 -35.78 -16.15 0.41
C CYS A 331 -36.33 -14.73 0.56
N PHE A 332 -35.99 -13.86 -0.39
CA PHE A 332 -36.44 -12.47 -0.41
C PHE A 332 -37.94 -12.30 -0.74
N VAL A 333 -38.60 -13.32 -1.30
CA VAL A 333 -40.05 -13.33 -1.59
C VAL A 333 -40.84 -13.94 -0.45
N CYS A 334 -40.62 -15.20 -0.08
CA CYS A 334 -41.44 -15.90 0.92
C CYS A 334 -40.89 -15.83 2.36
N GLY A 335 -39.63 -15.43 2.55
CA GLY A 335 -39.00 -15.33 3.87
C GLY A 335 -38.51 -16.66 4.47
N SER A 336 -38.69 -17.78 3.78
CA SER A 336 -38.14 -19.09 4.18
C SER A 336 -36.63 -19.04 4.34
N LYS A 337 -36.11 -19.66 5.39
CA LYS A 337 -34.66 -19.73 5.69
C LYS A 337 -34.11 -21.10 5.34
N PHE A 338 -32.88 -21.12 4.82
CA PHE A 338 -32.20 -22.32 4.37
C PHE A 338 -30.86 -22.49 5.10
N GLN A 339 -30.37 -23.73 5.19
CA GLN A 339 -29.12 -24.02 5.90
C GLN A 339 -27.89 -23.71 5.04
N SER A 340 -28.05 -23.71 3.72
CA SER A 340 -26.98 -23.45 2.77
C SER A 340 -27.43 -22.55 1.62
N ARG A 341 -26.46 -21.87 0.99
CA ARG A 341 -26.69 -21.07 -0.22
C ARG A 341 -27.18 -21.91 -1.38
N ALA A 342 -26.74 -23.17 -1.49
CA ALA A 342 -27.18 -24.09 -2.53
C ALA A 342 -28.67 -24.44 -2.40
N GLU A 343 -29.17 -24.65 -1.17
CA GLU A 343 -30.60 -24.86 -0.91
C GLU A 343 -31.42 -23.62 -1.24
N LEU A 344 -30.96 -22.43 -0.87
CA LEU A 344 -31.62 -21.17 -1.24
C LEU A 344 -31.72 -21.02 -2.76
N LEU A 345 -30.62 -21.25 -3.49
CA LEU A 345 -30.60 -21.17 -4.96
C LEU A 345 -31.56 -22.20 -5.58
N SER A 346 -31.56 -23.44 -5.08
CA SER A 346 -32.50 -24.47 -5.54
C SER A 346 -33.96 -24.08 -5.29
N HIS A 347 -34.26 -23.42 -4.17
CA HIS A 347 -35.60 -22.89 -3.90
C HIS A 347 -35.96 -21.72 -4.81
N LEU A 348 -35.03 -20.79 -5.07
CA LEU A 348 -35.27 -19.68 -6.01
C LEU A 348 -35.44 -20.14 -7.46
N SER A 349 -34.91 -21.32 -7.82
CA SER A 349 -35.16 -21.95 -9.13
C SER A 349 -36.47 -22.76 -9.18
N SER A 350 -37.16 -22.96 -8.06
CA SER A 350 -38.46 -23.66 -8.02
C SER A 350 -39.60 -22.73 -8.49
N GLU A 351 -40.76 -23.30 -8.83
CA GLU A 351 -41.95 -22.54 -9.25
C GLU A 351 -42.89 -22.20 -8.08
N ASP A 352 -42.37 -22.19 -6.86
CA ASP A 352 -43.15 -21.93 -5.64
C ASP A 352 -43.64 -20.48 -5.55
N HIS A 353 -42.92 -19.52 -6.13
CA HIS A 353 -43.28 -18.10 -6.18
C HIS A 353 -42.58 -17.36 -7.33
N ASP A 354 -43.08 -16.16 -7.67
CA ASP A 354 -42.44 -15.27 -8.65
C ASP A 354 -41.33 -14.46 -7.95
N ASN A 355 -40.08 -14.72 -8.31
CA ASN A 355 -38.90 -13.98 -7.84
C ASN A 355 -38.98 -12.47 -8.10
N ASN A 356 -39.84 -12.02 -9.01
CA ASN A 356 -40.03 -10.60 -9.33
C ASN A 356 -41.06 -9.90 -8.41
N SER A 357 -41.76 -10.64 -7.55
CA SER A 357 -42.81 -10.11 -6.68
C SER A 357 -42.28 -9.81 -5.27
N ILE A 358 -41.47 -8.76 -5.16
CA ILE A 358 -40.89 -8.34 -3.86
C ILE A 358 -41.76 -7.25 -3.22
N GLU A 359 -42.21 -7.49 -2.00
CA GLU A 359 -43.06 -6.57 -1.26
C GLU A 359 -42.30 -5.33 -0.78
N GLN A 360 -42.81 -4.13 -1.09
CA GLN A 360 -42.19 -2.84 -0.75
C GLN A 360 -41.93 -2.67 0.76
N SER A 361 -42.86 -3.12 1.60
CA SER A 361 -42.73 -3.05 3.07
C SER A 361 -41.47 -3.75 3.60
N ARG A 362 -40.90 -4.73 2.87
CA ARG A 362 -39.77 -5.54 3.33
C ARG A 362 -38.41 -4.93 2.98
N TRP A 363 -38.32 -4.24 1.84
CA TRP A 363 -37.06 -3.63 1.37
C TRP A 363 -37.02 -2.12 1.59
N ASP A 364 -38.15 -1.43 1.68
CA ASP A 364 -38.21 0.01 1.90
C ASP A 364 -38.07 0.37 3.39
N GLN A 365 -36.96 -0.09 3.99
CA GLN A 365 -36.63 0.13 5.39
C GLN A 365 -35.37 1.00 5.50
N PRO A 366 -35.28 1.92 6.49
CA PRO A 366 -34.12 2.82 6.63
C PRO A 366 -32.77 2.09 6.72
N GLN A 367 -32.76 0.89 7.29
CA GLN A 367 -31.55 0.07 7.42
C GLN A 367 -30.89 -0.30 6.08
N TYR A 368 -31.59 -0.18 4.95
CA TYR A 368 -31.05 -0.51 3.61
C TYR A 368 -30.50 0.69 2.84
N TYR A 369 -30.47 1.88 3.45
CA TYR A 369 -29.68 3.00 2.94
C TYR A 369 -28.17 2.73 3.03
N PHE A 370 -27.76 1.89 3.98
CA PHE A 370 -26.36 1.52 4.16
C PHE A 370 -26.00 0.30 3.31
N PRO A 371 -24.88 0.32 2.57
CA PRO A 371 -24.40 -0.82 1.80
C PRO A 371 -24.29 -2.08 2.66
N THR A 372 -24.78 -3.20 2.14
CA THR A 372 -24.62 -4.50 2.82
C THR A 372 -23.18 -5.03 2.69
N TYR A 373 -22.51 -4.72 1.59
CA TYR A 373 -21.12 -5.05 1.32
C TYR A 373 -20.32 -3.77 1.08
N GLU A 374 -19.10 -3.74 1.58
CA GLU A 374 -18.14 -2.66 1.29
C GLU A 374 -17.67 -2.77 -0.17
N ASN A 375 -17.62 -1.64 -0.88
CA ASN A 375 -17.21 -1.54 -2.30
C ASN A 375 -18.10 -2.35 -3.28
N ASP A 376 -19.42 -2.37 -3.10
CA ASP A 376 -20.35 -3.00 -4.05
C ASP A 376 -20.41 -2.20 -5.37
N GLN A 377 -19.71 -2.69 -6.39
CA GLN A 377 -19.59 -2.07 -7.71
C GLN A 377 -20.94 -1.94 -8.44
N LEU A 378 -21.93 -2.76 -8.09
CA LEU A 378 -23.27 -2.65 -8.66
C LEU A 378 -23.99 -1.38 -8.20
N LEU A 379 -23.68 -0.90 -6.99
CA LEU A 379 -24.23 0.38 -6.50
C LEU A 379 -23.60 1.56 -7.26
N CYS A 380 -22.29 1.51 -7.53
CA CYS A 380 -21.59 2.54 -8.31
C CYS A 380 -22.10 2.61 -9.75
N ALA A 381 -22.22 1.46 -10.43
CA ALA A 381 -22.71 1.42 -11.81
C ALA A 381 -24.14 1.98 -12.00
N LEU A 382 -24.97 1.97 -10.95
CA LEU A 382 -26.30 2.58 -10.98
C LEU A 382 -26.28 4.10 -10.84
N GLU A 383 -25.28 4.67 -10.17
CA GLU A 383 -25.09 6.13 -10.10
C GLU A 383 -24.80 6.70 -11.48
N ASP A 384 -23.97 6.00 -12.27
CA ASP A 384 -23.52 6.46 -13.58
C ASP A 384 -24.65 6.49 -14.63
N GLU A 385 -25.56 5.52 -14.65
CA GLU A 385 -26.72 5.52 -15.56
C GLU A 385 -27.77 6.57 -15.18
N ASN A 386 -27.97 6.81 -13.88
CA ASN A 386 -29.02 7.69 -13.39
C ASN A 386 -28.60 9.17 -13.36
N CYS A 387 -27.30 9.47 -13.49
CA CYS A 387 -26.78 10.84 -13.63
C CYS A 387 -27.25 11.53 -14.94
N ALA A 388 -27.83 10.78 -15.88
CA ALA A 388 -28.38 11.31 -17.13
C ALA A 388 -29.86 11.75 -17.04
N VAL A 389 -30.64 11.38 -16.01
CA VAL A 389 -32.09 11.66 -15.96
C VAL A 389 -32.62 11.96 -14.55
N SER A 390 -33.17 13.18 -14.44
CA SER A 390 -34.24 13.67 -13.53
C SER A 390 -33.92 14.44 -12.26
N THR A 391 -34.53 15.63 -12.23
CA THR A 391 -34.53 16.71 -11.24
C THR A 391 -35.68 16.61 -10.22
N MET A 392 -35.95 15.43 -9.66
CA MET A 392 -36.95 15.28 -8.59
C MET A 392 -36.53 14.16 -7.63
N ASP A 393 -35.59 14.46 -6.73
CA ASP A 393 -35.41 13.65 -5.53
C ASP A 393 -36.11 14.36 -4.36
N ASP A 394 -37.00 13.63 -3.69
CA ASP A 394 -37.62 14.06 -2.43
C ASP A 394 -36.52 14.35 -1.40
N TYR A 395 -36.56 15.54 -0.80
CA TYR A 395 -35.64 15.93 0.26
C TYR A 395 -35.80 14.99 1.45
N VAL A 396 -34.73 14.27 1.80
CA VAL A 396 -34.64 13.54 3.06
C VAL A 396 -34.51 14.59 4.19
N VAL A 397 -35.63 14.91 4.82
CA VAL A 397 -35.64 15.70 6.05
C VAL A 397 -35.15 14.80 7.18
N PRO A 398 -34.10 15.18 7.92
CA PRO A 398 -33.71 14.44 9.12
C PRO A 398 -34.91 14.38 10.08
N GLU A 399 -35.24 13.20 10.59
CA GLU A 399 -36.16 13.11 11.73
C GLU A 399 -35.60 13.98 12.86
N ASP A 400 -36.44 14.89 13.37
CA ASP A 400 -36.11 15.66 14.56
C ASP A 400 -35.77 14.67 15.68
N LEU A 401 -34.53 14.74 16.17
CA LEU A 401 -34.09 13.95 17.30
C LEU A 401 -34.95 14.34 18.50
N GLU A 402 -35.96 13.55 18.82
CA GLU A 402 -36.62 13.65 20.11
C GLU A 402 -35.54 13.42 21.18
N PRO A 403 -35.33 14.40 22.09
CA PRO A 403 -34.31 14.25 23.11
C PRO A 403 -34.61 13.00 23.95
N PRO A 404 -33.61 12.13 24.20
CA PRO A 404 -33.84 10.87 24.89
C PRO A 404 -34.45 11.15 26.26
N ASP A 405 -35.49 10.37 26.56
CA ASP A 405 -36.30 10.52 27.77
C ASP A 405 -35.42 10.54 29.02
N ARG A 406 -35.62 11.54 29.87
CA ARG A 406 -34.71 11.89 30.98
C ARG A 406 -34.51 10.73 31.97
N LEU A 407 -35.46 9.79 31.99
CA LEU A 407 -35.47 8.57 32.76
C LEU A 407 -34.39 7.54 32.34
N VAL A 408 -33.99 7.52 31.06
CA VAL A 408 -32.98 6.57 30.55
C VAL A 408 -31.57 6.98 31.00
N LEU A 409 -31.31 8.29 31.13
CA LEU A 409 -30.03 8.82 31.61
C LEU A 409 -29.83 8.60 33.11
N GLU A 410 -30.91 8.59 33.90
CA GLU A 410 -30.85 8.29 35.34
C GLU A 410 -30.64 6.79 35.63
N ALA A 411 -31.12 5.91 34.74
CA ALA A 411 -30.93 4.46 34.85
C ALA A 411 -29.50 3.96 34.54
N LEU A 412 -28.66 4.80 33.92
CA LEU A 412 -27.28 4.47 33.55
C LEU A 412 -26.22 5.02 34.54
N ARG A 413 -26.63 5.68 35.62
CA ARG A 413 -25.73 5.99 36.74
C ARG A 413 -25.69 4.81 37.70
N ASP A 414 -24.65 4.00 37.60
CA ASP A 414 -24.33 3.03 38.65
C ASP A 414 -24.06 3.75 39.99
N PRO A 415 -24.54 3.21 41.12
CA PRO A 415 -24.31 3.78 42.45
C PRO A 415 -22.86 3.51 42.89
N GLU A 416 -22.13 4.58 43.19
CA GLU A 416 -20.74 4.50 43.66
C GLU A 416 -20.62 3.72 44.99
N LEU A 417 -19.57 2.91 45.05
CA LEU A 417 -19.05 2.22 46.22
C LEU A 417 -18.82 3.20 47.38
N GLY A 418 -19.48 2.98 48.50
CA GLY A 418 -19.22 3.70 49.74
C GLY A 418 -19.67 2.91 50.96
N ASN A 419 -18.84 1.96 51.41
CA ASN A 419 -18.93 1.41 52.75
C ASN A 419 -17.58 0.82 53.16
N GLU A 420 -16.84 1.53 54.02
CA GLU A 420 -16.18 0.91 55.16
C GLU A 420 -16.30 1.82 56.39
N VAL A 421 -16.60 1.13 57.49
CA VAL A 421 -17.09 1.53 58.81
C VAL A 421 -15.90 1.74 59.77
N VAL A 422 -15.97 2.67 60.73
CA VAL A 422 -15.59 2.53 62.18
C VAL A 422 -16.17 3.75 62.95
N ALA A 423 -17.24 3.62 63.75
CA ALA A 423 -17.29 3.46 65.24
C ALA A 423 -16.65 4.63 66.04
N ASP A 424 -17.15 5.18 67.16
CA ASP A 424 -18.23 4.84 68.11
C ASP A 424 -18.48 6.08 69.04
N ARG A 425 -19.67 6.12 69.67
CA ARG A 425 -20.06 6.73 70.97
C ARG A 425 -19.69 8.17 71.37
N SER A 426 -20.73 8.99 71.59
CA SER A 426 -21.22 9.48 72.92
C SER A 426 -22.21 10.64 72.72
N LEU A 427 -23.52 10.45 72.96
CA LEU A 427 -24.24 10.83 74.19
C LEU A 427 -24.34 12.34 74.49
N ILE A 428 -25.61 12.78 74.65
CA ILE A 428 -26.12 13.79 75.61
C ILE A 428 -26.36 15.24 75.09
N THR A 429 -27.66 15.55 74.90
CA THR A 429 -28.44 16.77 75.28
C THR A 429 -27.88 18.15 74.90
N SER A 430 -28.60 19.13 74.35
CA SER A 430 -29.82 19.78 74.86
C SER A 430 -30.10 21.03 74.00
N ILE A 431 -31.38 21.30 73.74
CA ILE A 431 -32.07 22.60 73.90
C ILE A 431 -31.64 23.79 73.01
N THR A 432 -32.62 24.19 72.18
CA THR A 432 -32.99 25.55 71.72
C THR A 432 -32.19 26.74 72.29
N GLN A 433 -31.57 27.53 71.41
CA GLN A 433 -32.05 28.86 70.99
C GLN A 433 -31.24 29.39 69.83
#